data_AF-A0A4Z2D9G3-F1
#
_entry.id   AF-A0A4Z2D9G3-F1
#
_cell.length_a   1.000
_cell.length_b   1.000
_cell.length_c   1.000
_cell.angle_alpha   90.00
_cell.angle_beta   90.00
_cell.angle_gamma   90.00
#
_symmetry.space_group_name_H-M   'P 1'
#
loop_
_entity.id
_entity.type
_entity.pdbx_description
1 polymer ?
#
loop_
_entity_poly.entity_id
_entity_poly.type
_entity_poly.pdbx_seq_one_letter_code
_entity_poly.pdbx_strand_id
1 'polypeptide(L)'
;MSTLSGESNTLKENFYDLLGVNKDSSEDQILYEYRIKVREFHPDKNSDPKSALFFQNIQKARKVLTDRNLRQLYDTWLSGDLSVSFEEYLRSHKNFEEVFPILLLIFSVCTGIQMLLKHLGCWMVLQMSMTAF
;
A
#
# COMPACT_ATOMS: atom_id res chain seq x y z
N MET A 1 -35.83 8.96 -14.18
CA MET A 1 -35.35 9.35 -15.52
C MET A 1 -33.85 9.16 -15.51
N SER A 2 -33.36 8.29 -16.38
CA SER A 2 -32.09 7.58 -16.35
C SER A 2 -30.89 8.51 -16.56
N THR A 3 -29.97 8.58 -15.59
CA THR A 3 -28.59 9.00 -15.88
C THR A 3 -27.75 7.75 -16.00
N LEU A 4 -27.51 7.41 -17.27
CA LEU A 4 -26.69 6.33 -17.77
C LEU A 4 -25.26 6.47 -17.23
N SER A 5 -24.91 5.72 -16.17
CA SER A 5 -23.52 5.44 -15.81
C SER A 5 -23.00 4.24 -16.61
N GLY A 6 -23.22 4.29 -17.93
CA GLY A 6 -23.03 3.18 -18.85
C GLY A 6 -22.30 3.61 -20.12
N GLU A 7 -21.38 4.56 -20.01
CA GLU A 7 -20.54 5.01 -21.12
C GLU A 7 -19.06 4.75 -20.78
N SER A 8 -18.61 3.57 -21.21
CA SER A 8 -17.24 3.17 -21.54
C SER A 8 -16.08 3.98 -20.92
N ASN A 9 -15.51 3.49 -19.81
CA ASN A 9 -14.09 3.67 -19.56
C ASN A 9 -13.37 2.36 -19.92
N THR A 10 -12.76 2.37 -21.09
CA THR A 10 -11.77 1.41 -21.56
C THR A 10 -10.71 1.14 -20.49
N LEU A 11 -10.62 -0.11 -20.03
CA LEU A 11 -9.38 -0.73 -19.52
C LEU A 11 -8.66 -0.06 -18.34
N LYS A 12 -9.38 0.55 -17.39
CA LYS A 12 -8.91 0.53 -15.99
C LYS A 12 -9.46 -0.75 -15.38
N GLU A 13 -8.67 -1.82 -15.40
CA GLU A 13 -9.05 -3.12 -14.83
C GLU A 13 -9.23 -2.98 -13.31
N ASN A 14 -10.43 -2.63 -12.88
CA ASN A 14 -10.77 -2.66 -11.47
C ASN A 14 -10.76 -4.12 -11.01
N PHE A 15 -10.16 -4.39 -9.84
CA PHE A 15 -10.08 -5.75 -9.29
C PHE A 15 -11.46 -6.33 -8.97
N TYR A 16 -12.42 -5.48 -8.60
CA TYR A 16 -13.81 -5.85 -8.40
C TYR A 16 -14.45 -6.35 -9.70
N ASP A 17 -14.32 -5.56 -10.78
CA ASP A 17 -14.85 -5.91 -12.11
C ASP A 17 -14.16 -7.14 -12.70
N LEU A 18 -12.85 -7.29 -12.47
CA LEU A 18 -12.07 -8.44 -12.93
C LEU A 18 -12.56 -9.77 -12.33
N LEU A 19 -12.92 -9.75 -11.04
CA LEU A 19 -13.48 -10.91 -10.35
C LEU A 19 -15.00 -11.02 -10.49
N GLY A 20 -15.67 -9.96 -10.98
CA GLY A 20 -17.14 -9.91 -11.10
C GLY A 20 -17.85 -9.78 -9.76
N VAL A 21 -17.21 -9.14 -8.78
CA VAL A 21 -17.72 -8.97 -7.41
C VAL A 21 -18.00 -7.51 -7.10
N ASN A 22 -18.94 -7.25 -6.20
CA ASN A 22 -19.23 -5.90 -5.74
C ASN A 22 -18.21 -5.48 -4.65
N LYS A 23 -18.05 -4.17 -4.46
CA LYS A 23 -17.31 -3.57 -3.35
C LYS A 23 -17.85 -4.00 -1.98
N ASP A 24 -19.13 -4.37 -1.87
CA ASP A 24 -19.72 -4.85 -0.61
C ASP A 24 -19.57 -6.37 -0.42
N SER A 25 -18.96 -7.09 -1.37
CA SER A 25 -18.80 -8.54 -1.28
C SER A 25 -17.90 -8.94 -0.10
N SER A 26 -18.32 -10.02 0.56
CA SER A 26 -17.57 -10.66 1.64
C SER A 26 -16.31 -11.36 1.10
N GLU A 27 -15.35 -11.62 1.99
CA GLU A 27 -14.12 -12.33 1.62
C GLU A 27 -14.40 -13.73 1.07
N ASP A 28 -15.37 -14.45 1.65
CA ASP A 28 -15.77 -15.78 1.19
C ASP A 28 -16.31 -15.77 -0.24
N GLN A 29 -17.11 -14.74 -0.57
CA GLN A 29 -17.66 -14.55 -1.92
C GLN A 29 -16.55 -14.22 -2.93
N ILE A 30 -15.60 -13.36 -2.55
CA ILE A 30 -14.43 -13.03 -3.36
C ILE A 30 -13.59 -14.29 -3.64
N LEU A 31 -13.35 -15.12 -2.62
CA LEU A 31 -12.62 -16.38 -2.76
C LEU A 31 -13.39 -17.39 -3.61
N TYR A 32 -14.71 -17.43 -3.53
CA TYR A 32 -15.56 -18.28 -4.36
C TYR A 32 -15.45 -17.93 -5.84
N GLU A 33 -15.65 -16.67 -6.21
CA GLU A 33 -15.57 -16.20 -7.60
C GLU A 33 -14.15 -16.36 -8.17
N TYR A 34 -13.13 -16.08 -7.36
CA TYR A 34 -11.74 -16.32 -7.73
C TYR A 34 -11.50 -17.79 -8.14
N ARG A 35 -12.02 -18.77 -7.38
CA ARG A 35 -11.85 -20.20 -7.70
C ARG A 35 -12.49 -20.57 -9.04
N ILE A 36 -13.62 -19.95 -9.39
CA ILE A 36 -14.29 -20.14 -10.67
C ILE A 36 -13.41 -19.59 -11.80
N LYS A 37 -12.97 -18.33 -11.68
CA LYS A 37 -12.13 -17.66 -12.67
C LYS A 37 -10.79 -18.36 -12.89
N VAL A 38 -10.13 -18.82 -11.84
CA VAL A 38 -8.88 -19.58 -11.95
C VAL A 38 -9.06 -20.87 -12.75
N ARG A 39 -10.17 -21.58 -12.57
CA ARG A 39 -10.43 -22.81 -13.33
C ARG A 39 -10.67 -22.55 -14.80
N GLU A 40 -11.30 -21.43 -15.12
CA GLU A 40 -11.58 -20.96 -16.48
C GLU A 40 -10.30 -20.51 -17.21
N PHE A 41 -9.44 -19.74 -16.54
CA PHE A 41 -8.23 -19.15 -17.13
C PHE A 41 -6.93 -19.86 -16.74
N HIS A 42 -6.99 -21.14 -16.32
CA HIS A 42 -5.80 -21.87 -15.90
C HIS A 42 -4.81 -22.05 -17.08
N PRO A 43 -3.51 -21.73 -16.91
CA PRO A 43 -2.53 -21.77 -18.00
C PRO A 43 -2.31 -23.17 -18.59
N ASP A 44 -2.58 -24.22 -17.82
CA ASP A 44 -2.52 -25.63 -18.29
C ASP A 44 -3.59 -25.95 -19.34
N LYS A 45 -4.75 -25.28 -19.28
CA LYS A 45 -5.87 -25.51 -20.21
C LYS A 45 -5.91 -24.47 -21.33
N ASN A 46 -5.35 -23.30 -21.10
CA ASN A 46 -5.35 -22.18 -22.03
C ASN A 46 -3.92 -21.65 -22.21
N SER A 47 -3.28 -22.04 -23.32
CA SER A 47 -1.91 -21.64 -23.67
C SER A 47 -1.80 -20.25 -24.31
N ASP A 48 -2.89 -19.47 -24.35
CA ASP A 48 -2.89 -18.12 -24.93
C ASP A 48 -2.12 -17.15 -24.00
N PRO A 49 -1.17 -16.36 -24.52
CA PRO A 49 -0.46 -15.34 -23.74
C PRO A 49 -1.41 -14.34 -23.04
N LYS A 50 -2.59 -14.06 -23.59
CA LYS A 50 -3.62 -13.23 -22.95
C LYS A 50 -4.17 -13.89 -21.70
N SER A 51 -4.38 -15.21 -21.71
CA SER A 51 -4.88 -15.96 -20.55
C SER A 51 -3.88 -15.91 -19.40
N ALA A 52 -2.58 -15.95 -19.71
CA ALA A 52 -1.53 -15.80 -18.70
C ALA A 52 -1.55 -14.42 -18.02
N LEU A 53 -1.76 -13.34 -18.78
CA LEU A 53 -1.91 -11.98 -18.23
C LEU A 53 -3.16 -11.85 -17.36
N PHE A 54 -4.31 -12.34 -17.84
CA PHE A 54 -5.55 -12.36 -17.05
C PHE A 54 -5.39 -13.15 -15.75
N PHE A 55 -4.74 -14.32 -15.81
CA PHE A 55 -4.48 -15.14 -14.64
C PHE A 55 -3.62 -14.42 -13.60
N GLN A 56 -2.58 -13.69 -14.03
CA GLN A 56 -1.78 -12.85 -13.14
C GLN A 56 -2.64 -11.75 -12.49
N ASN A 57 -3.49 -11.07 -13.26
CA ASN A 57 -4.36 -10.02 -12.73
C ASN A 57 -5.40 -10.57 -11.74
N ILE A 58 -5.98 -11.74 -12.01
CA ILE A 58 -6.92 -12.43 -11.11
C ILE A 58 -6.25 -12.79 -9.78
N GLN A 59 -5.00 -13.27 -9.81
CA GLN A 59 -4.25 -13.56 -8.60
C GLN A 59 -3.95 -12.30 -7.79
N LYS A 60 -3.59 -11.19 -8.45
CA LYS A 60 -3.37 -9.89 -7.81
C LYS A 60 -4.65 -9.38 -7.17
N ALA A 61 -5.76 -9.39 -7.91
CA ALA A 61 -7.08 -8.97 -7.43
C ALA A 61 -7.46 -9.72 -6.14
N ARG A 62 -7.33 -11.06 -6.13
CA ARG A 62 -7.57 -11.84 -4.91
C ARG A 62 -6.72 -11.35 -3.74
N LYS A 63 -5.40 -11.26 -3.93
CA LYS A 63 -4.47 -10.88 -2.86
C LYS A 63 -4.83 -9.52 -2.24
N VAL A 64 -5.21 -8.56 -3.08
CA VAL A 64 -5.55 -7.20 -2.66
C VAL A 64 -6.91 -7.16 -1.97
N LEU A 65 -7.91 -7.85 -2.50
CA LEU A 65 -9.28 -7.78 -1.96
C LEU A 65 -9.52 -8.66 -0.72
N THR A 66 -8.70 -9.71 -0.50
CA THR A 66 -8.80 -10.54 0.70
C THR A 66 -8.15 -9.90 1.93
N ASP A 67 -7.06 -9.15 1.74
CA ASP A 67 -6.40 -8.45 2.84
C ASP A 67 -7.12 -7.12 3.12
N ARG A 68 -7.64 -6.96 4.35
CA ARG A 68 -8.37 -5.75 4.74
C ARG A 68 -7.55 -4.48 4.58
N ASN A 69 -6.25 -4.51 4.90
CA ASN A 69 -5.38 -3.34 4.79
C ASN A 69 -5.14 -3.01 3.32
N LEU A 70 -4.83 -4.01 2.48
CA LEU A 70 -4.61 -3.79 1.04
C LEU A 70 -5.89 -3.33 0.35
N ARG A 71 -7.06 -3.84 0.74
CA ARG A 71 -8.36 -3.41 0.22
C ARG A 71 -8.66 -1.96 0.54
N GLN A 72 -8.36 -1.50 1.76
CA GLN A 72 -8.50 -0.09 2.13
C GLN A 72 -7.57 0.81 1.31
N LEU A 73 -6.31 0.40 1.13
CA LEU A 73 -5.35 1.11 0.28
C LEU A 73 -5.81 1.16 -1.18
N TYR A 74 -6.37 0.06 -1.68
CA TYR A 74 -6.92 -0.01 -3.03
C TYR A 74 -8.13 0.91 -3.20
N ASP A 75 -9.05 0.91 -2.25
CA ASP A 75 -10.21 1.81 -2.27
C ASP A 75 -9.78 3.28 -2.19
N THR A 76 -8.76 3.59 -1.39
CA THR A 76 -8.17 4.94 -1.30
C THR A 76 -7.56 5.34 -2.63
N TRP A 77 -6.75 4.47 -3.24
CA TRP A 77 -6.17 4.69 -4.56
C TRP A 77 -7.24 4.87 -5.64
N LEU A 78 -8.32 4.10 -5.60
CA LEU A 78 -9.43 4.18 -6.55
C LEU A 78 -10.21 5.50 -6.41
N SER A 79 -10.33 6.02 -5.19
CA SER A 79 -10.97 7.31 -4.92
C SER A 79 -10.08 8.51 -5.26
N GLY A 80 -8.76 8.33 -5.26
CA GLY A 80 -7.81 9.36 -5.64
C GLY A 80 -7.72 9.47 -7.16
N ASP A 81 -7.74 10.69 -7.69
CA ASP A 81 -7.41 10.93 -9.09
C ASP A 81 -5.89 10.89 -9.30
N LEU A 82 -5.33 9.72 -9.06
CA LEU A 82 -3.91 9.45 -9.13
C LEU A 82 -3.59 8.88 -10.51
N SER A 83 -2.65 9.51 -11.21
CA SER A 83 -2.10 9.01 -12.48
C SER A 83 -1.11 7.85 -12.29
N VAL A 84 -0.83 7.46 -11.05
CA VAL A 84 0.11 6.38 -10.71
C VAL A 84 -0.58 5.02 -10.66
N SER A 85 0.14 3.97 -11.04
CA SER A 85 -0.36 2.59 -10.91
C SER A 85 -0.51 2.18 -9.44
N PHE A 86 -1.46 1.29 -9.16
CA PHE A 86 -1.66 0.77 -7.82
C PHE A 86 -0.42 0.07 -7.23
N GLU A 87 0.38 -0.59 -8.08
CA GLU A 87 1.64 -1.24 -7.65
C GLU A 87 2.67 -0.21 -7.17
N GLU A 88 2.78 0.93 -7.85
CA GLU A 88 3.66 2.03 -7.44
C GLU A 88 3.18 2.66 -6.13
N TYR A 89 1.87 2.80 -5.98
CA TYR A 89 1.23 3.28 -4.75
C TYR A 89 1.53 2.34 -3.56
N LEU A 90 1.38 1.03 -3.73
CA LEU A 90 1.71 0.04 -2.70
C LEU A 90 3.20 0.03 -2.36
N ARG A 91 4.08 0.17 -3.35
CA ARG A 91 5.53 0.26 -3.14
C ARG A 91 5.87 1.45 -2.24
N SER A 92 5.30 2.61 -2.54
CA SER A 92 5.49 3.82 -1.73
C SER A 92 5.07 3.60 -0.27
N HIS A 93 3.90 2.99 -0.06
CA HIS A 93 3.39 2.71 1.29
C HIS A 93 4.28 1.76 2.09
N LYS A 94 4.80 0.70 1.46
CA LYS A 94 5.73 -0.24 2.11
C LYS A 94 7.07 0.39 2.45
N ASN A 95 7.62 1.18 1.52
CA ASN A 95 8.87 1.89 1.76
C ASN A 95 8.74 2.83 2.96
N PHE A 96 7.59 3.47 3.14
CA PHE A 96 7.36 4.32 4.30
C PHE A 96 7.44 3.55 5.62
N GLU A 97 6.77 2.39 5.71
CA GLU A 97 6.81 1.52 6.90
C GLU A 97 8.24 1.03 7.24
N GLU A 98 9.06 0.75 6.23
CA GLU A 98 10.45 0.33 6.44
C GLU A 98 11.39 1.49 6.83
N VAL A 99 11.13 2.69 6.30
CA VAL A 99 11.95 3.90 6.58
C VAL A 99 11.58 4.54 7.91
N PHE A 100 10.33 4.42 8.36
CA PHE A 100 9.83 4.98 9.61
C PHE A 100 10.66 4.61 10.86
N PRO A 101 11.05 3.34 11.11
CA PRO A 101 11.87 2.97 12.25
C PRO A 101 13.29 3.56 12.17
N ILE A 102 13.88 3.61 10.97
CA ILE A 102 15.22 4.18 10.78
C ILE A 102 15.19 5.69 11.06
N LEU A 103 14.15 6.38 10.58
CA LEU A 103 13.96 7.81 10.82
C LEU A 103 13.77 8.13 12.31
N LEU A 104 12.97 7.32 13.03
CA LEU A 104 12.79 7.44 14.47
C LEU A 104 14.09 7.23 15.25
N LEU A 105 14.91 6.26 14.85
CA LEU A 105 16.23 6.03 15.47
C LEU A 105 17.17 7.22 15.25
N ILE A 106 17.22 7.76 14.04
CA ILE A 106 18.02 8.96 13.74
C ILE A 106 17.55 10.13 14.60
N PHE A 107 16.23 10.33 14.72
CA PHE A 107 15.68 11.38 15.57
C PHE A 107 16.03 11.18 17.05
N SER A 108 15.97 9.94 17.55
CA SER A 108 16.38 9.60 18.92
C SER A 108 17.87 9.85 19.17
N VAL A 109 18.74 9.52 18.21
CA VAL A 109 20.18 9.75 18.33
C VAL A 109 20.47 11.25 18.27
N CYS A 110 19.85 11.98 17.34
CA CYS A 110 20.01 13.43 17.21
C CYS A 110 19.55 14.17 18.46
N THR A 111 18.40 13.82 19.03
CA THR A 111 17.90 14.43 20.28
C THR A 111 18.80 14.09 21.47
N GLY A 112 19.32 12.86 21.55
CA GLY A 112 20.31 12.47 22.56
C GLY A 112 21.63 13.25 22.46
N ILE A 113 22.17 13.42 21.25
CA ILE A 113 23.38 14.23 21.00
C ILE A 113 23.13 15.70 21.35
N GLN A 114 21.97 16.26 20.97
CA GLN A 114 21.59 17.63 21.34
C GLN A 114 21.48 17.82 22.87
N MET A 115 20.93 16.85 23.60
CA MET A 115 20.89 16.90 25.07
C MET A 115 22.29 16.85 25.68
N LEU A 116 23.18 15.96 25.20
CA LEU A 116 24.56 15.86 25.67
C LEU A 116 25.36 17.14 25.43
N LEU A 117 25.24 17.74 24.23
CA LEU A 117 25.91 18.99 23.90
C LEU A 117 25.43 20.16 24.77
N LYS A 118 24.12 20.24 25.06
CA LYS A 118 23.57 21.22 26.01
C LYS A 118 24.06 21.00 27.43
N HIS A 119 24.14 19.73 27.88
CA HIS A 119 24.59 19.40 29.23
C HIS A 119 26.07 19.68 29.41
N LEU A 120 26.92 19.35 28.44
CA LEU A 120 28.35 19.67 28.42
C LEU A 120 28.60 21.19 28.35
N GLY A 121 27.84 21.92 27.53
CA GLY A 121 27.92 23.38 27.46
C GLY A 121 27.49 24.07 28.76
N CYS A 122 26.43 23.58 29.40
CA CYS A 122 25.95 24.10 30.68
C CYS A 122 26.93 23.76 31.83
N TRP A 123 27.54 22.58 31.81
CA TRP A 123 28.59 22.19 32.75
C TRP A 123 29.85 23.05 32.62
N MET A 124 30.23 23.44 31.39
CA MET A 124 31.41 24.26 31.17
C MET A 124 31.23 25.68 31.73
N VAL A 125 30.04 26.27 31.58
CA VAL A 125 29.70 27.59 32.15
C VAL A 125 29.67 27.54 33.69
N LEU A 126 29.12 26.47 34.27
CA LEU A 126 29.11 26.28 35.73
C LEU A 126 30.52 25.98 36.29
N GLN A 127 31.34 25.20 35.58
CA GLN A 127 32.69 24.87 36.01
C GLN A 127 33.61 26.09 36.00
N MET A 128 33.45 27.01 35.04
CA MET A 128 34.19 28.29 35.03
C MET A 128 33.82 29.21 36.20
N SER A 129 32.58 29.11 36.73
CA SER A 129 32.15 29.91 37.90
C SER A 129 32.66 29.35 39.22
N MET A 130 32.95 28.05 39.32
CA MET A 130 33.44 27.40 40.54
C MET A 130 34.96 27.42 40.70
N THR A 131 35.72 27.64 39.62
CA THR A 131 37.20 27.75 39.66
C THR A 131 37.71 29.18 39.78
N ALA A 132 36.81 30.18 39.87
CA ALA A 132 37.15 31.59 39.92
C ALA A 132 37.29 32.15 41.35
N PHE A 133 37.54 31.30 42.36
CA PHE A 133 37.80 31.70 43.74
C PHE A 133 39.06 31.04 44.29
#